data_AF-U4KK80-F1
#
_entry.id   AF-U4KK80-F1
#
_cell.length_a   1.000
_cell.length_b   1.000
_cell.length_c   1.000
_cell.angle_alpha   90.00
_cell.angle_beta   90.00
_cell.angle_gamma   90.00
#
_symmetry.space_group_name_H-M   'P 1'
#
loop_
_entity.id
_entity.type
_entity.pdbx_description
1 polymer ?
#
loop_
_entity_poly.entity_id
_entity_poly.type
_entity_poly.pdbx_seq_one_letter_code
_entity_poly.pdbx_strand_id
1 'polypeptide(L)'
;MTLKKYRYLDVTIMTVLAIVVDVVSYLVTSYMLKQNFENVYIAPSIVVIIFIYVRWGKIGVISNFLMLMIQFILYRNQIFSTTWFAIAFSVGYLSLASTLIWNRKQKNNILRSNLKTLILYYFVPYSIMVISEIGISYVLGFKGTATSFIIRHIINFILCLVIVVIAKVQKNFMVDMYGYLEKLQKEKDE
;
A
#
# COMPACT_ATOMS: atom_id res chain seq x y z
N MET A 1 27.71 -3.86 8.81
CA MET A 1 26.36 -4.47 8.68
C MET A 1 26.16 -4.88 7.23
N THR A 2 25.70 -6.10 6.93
CA THR A 2 25.56 -6.54 5.51
C THR A 2 24.34 -5.89 4.86
N LEU A 3 24.37 -5.72 3.53
CA LEU A 3 23.24 -5.21 2.73
C LEU A 3 21.94 -5.98 3.00
N LYS A 4 22.05 -7.30 3.21
CA LYS A 4 20.92 -8.16 3.60
C LYS A 4 20.33 -7.73 4.95
N LYS A 5 21.16 -7.50 5.98
CA LYS A 5 20.70 -7.07 7.31
C LYS A 5 20.03 -5.70 7.27
N TYR A 6 20.59 -4.74 6.53
CA TYR A 6 19.99 -3.40 6.36
C TYR A 6 18.62 -3.45 5.71
N ARG A 7 18.50 -4.24 4.64
CA ARG A 7 17.25 -4.45 3.95
C ARG A 7 16.15 -5.00 4.85
N TYR A 8 16.44 -6.04 5.62
CA TYR A 8 15.45 -6.60 6.55
C TYR A 8 15.07 -5.58 7.63
N LEU A 9 16.04 -4.86 8.18
CA LEU A 9 15.77 -3.82 9.18
C LEU A 9 14.85 -2.71 8.62
N ASP A 10 15.16 -2.16 7.45
CA ASP A 10 14.36 -1.10 6.81
C ASP A 10 12.93 -1.59 6.49
N VAL A 11 12.80 -2.78 5.92
CA VAL A 11 11.49 -3.41 5.65
C VAL A 11 10.70 -3.63 6.94
N THR A 12 11.35 -4.12 8.00
CA THR A 12 10.71 -4.32 9.31
C THR A 12 10.23 -2.98 9.88
N ILE A 13 11.06 -1.95 9.90
CA ILE A 13 10.69 -0.61 10.39
C ILE A 13 9.50 -0.06 9.60
N MET A 14 9.54 -0.14 8.27
CA MET A 14 8.43 0.34 7.44
C MET A 14 7.16 -0.48 7.63
N THR A 15 7.27 -1.80 7.84
CA THR A 15 6.11 -2.66 8.10
C THR A 15 5.50 -2.34 9.46
N VAL A 16 6.32 -2.16 10.51
CA VAL A 16 5.85 -1.73 11.83
C VAL A 16 5.16 -0.38 11.74
N LEU A 17 5.74 0.57 11.00
CA LEU A 17 5.11 1.87 10.74
C LEU A 17 3.75 1.70 10.04
N ALA A 18 3.67 0.87 9.00
CA ALA A 18 2.41 0.58 8.30
C ALA A 18 1.34 0.04 9.25
N ILE A 19 1.71 -0.89 10.13
CA ILE A 19 0.81 -1.44 11.16
C ILE A 19 0.35 -0.34 12.11
N VAL A 20 1.26 0.47 12.64
CA VAL A 20 0.92 1.56 13.58
C VAL A 20 -0.06 2.53 12.95
N VAL A 21 0.18 2.96 11.70
CA VAL A 21 -0.70 3.92 11.02
C VAL A 21 -2.08 3.31 10.75
N ASP A 22 -2.18 2.02 10.41
CA ASP A 22 -3.47 1.34 10.24
C ASP A 22 -4.22 1.15 11.57
N VAL A 23 -3.51 0.87 12.67
CA VAL A 23 -4.11 0.82 14.01
C VAL A 23 -4.71 2.17 14.38
N VAL A 24 -3.96 3.27 14.18
CA VAL A 24 -4.46 4.63 14.41
C VAL A 24 -5.65 4.92 13.51
N SER A 25 -5.58 4.55 12.23
CA SER A 25 -6.67 4.73 11.26
C SER A 25 -7.93 3.96 11.64
N TYR A 26 -7.77 2.75 12.16
CA TYR A 26 -8.87 1.95 12.68
C TYR A 26 -9.54 2.61 13.89
N LEU A 27 -8.75 3.15 14.83
CA LEU A 27 -9.30 3.88 15.99
C LEU A 27 -10.10 5.11 15.56
N VAL A 28 -9.57 5.89 14.61
CA VAL A 28 -10.28 7.05 14.03
C VAL A 28 -11.56 6.61 13.31
N THR A 29 -11.47 5.58 12.47
CA THR A 29 -12.64 5.05 11.74
C THR A 29 -13.70 4.52 12.70
N SER A 30 -13.30 3.80 13.75
CA SER A 30 -14.20 3.30 14.79
C SER A 30 -14.92 4.43 15.55
N TYR A 31 -14.23 5.54 15.80
CA TYR A 31 -14.85 6.74 16.36
C TYR A 31 -15.84 7.38 15.38
N MET A 32 -15.50 7.50 14.09
CA MET A 32 -16.39 8.02 13.05
C MET A 32 -17.64 7.16 12.85
N LEU A 33 -17.52 5.83 12.94
CA LEU A 33 -18.66 4.92 12.88
C LEU A 33 -19.68 5.18 14.00
N LYS A 34 -19.22 5.50 15.21
CA LYS A 34 -20.10 5.90 16.32
C LYS A 34 -20.84 7.22 16.07
N GLN A 35 -20.36 8.03 15.13
CA GLN A 35 -20.95 9.30 14.72
C GLN A 35 -21.80 9.15 13.42
N ASN A 36 -22.22 7.93 13.07
CA ASN A 36 -23.02 7.58 11.88
C ASN A 36 -22.31 7.76 10.52
N PHE A 37 -20.97 7.74 10.48
CA PHE A 37 -20.21 7.70 9.22
C PHE A 37 -19.91 6.25 8.79
N GLU A 38 -20.94 5.50 8.38
CA GLU A 38 -20.92 4.04 8.18
C GLU A 38 -20.03 3.53 7.02
N ASN A 39 -19.52 4.42 6.16
CA ASN A 39 -18.79 4.04 4.94
C ASN A 39 -17.36 4.58 4.85
N VAL A 40 -16.79 5.02 5.98
CA VAL A 40 -15.40 5.44 6.01
C VAL A 40 -14.50 4.24 6.21
N TYR A 41 -13.50 4.08 5.35
CA TYR A 41 -12.43 3.10 5.49
C TYR A 41 -11.10 3.81 5.25
N ILE A 42 -10.18 3.74 6.21
CA ILE A 42 -8.90 4.44 6.15
C ILE A 42 -7.75 3.43 6.30
N ALA A 43 -6.94 3.26 5.25
CA ALA A 43 -5.85 2.29 5.14
C ALA A 43 -4.61 2.89 4.45
N PRO A 44 -3.93 3.84 5.11
CA PRO A 44 -2.73 4.49 4.60
C PRO A 44 -1.52 3.57 4.51
N SER A 45 -1.54 2.38 5.13
CA SER A 45 -0.49 1.37 4.98
C SER A 45 -0.22 0.98 3.53
N ILE A 46 -1.22 1.09 2.65
CA ILE A 46 -1.08 0.81 1.21
C ILE A 46 0.06 1.63 0.61
N VAL A 47 0.19 2.90 0.99
CA VAL A 47 1.27 3.77 0.52
C VAL A 47 2.62 3.34 1.08
N VAL A 48 2.66 2.96 2.35
CA VAL A 48 3.89 2.45 2.98
C VAL A 48 4.35 1.17 2.28
N ILE A 49 3.44 0.27 1.93
CA ILE A 49 3.74 -0.93 1.13
C ILE A 49 4.34 -0.53 -0.21
N ILE A 50 3.71 0.40 -0.94
CA ILE A 50 4.23 0.89 -2.22
C ILE A 50 5.65 1.43 -2.07
N PHE A 51 5.95 2.16 -1.00
CA PHE A 51 7.31 2.64 -0.72
C PHE A 51 8.30 1.50 -0.48
N ILE A 52 7.90 0.44 0.22
CA ILE A 52 8.73 -0.77 0.39
C ILE A 52 9.02 -1.42 -0.97
N TYR A 53 8.02 -1.51 -1.86
CA TYR A 53 8.23 -2.02 -3.23
C TYR A 53 9.17 -1.13 -4.03
N VAL A 54 9.05 0.20 -3.91
CA VAL A 54 9.98 1.14 -4.54
C VAL A 54 11.40 0.94 -4.02
N ARG A 55 11.60 0.79 -2.70
CA ARG A 55 12.94 0.67 -2.11
C ARG A 55 13.56 -0.71 -2.34
N TRP A 56 12.81 -1.79 -2.13
CA TRP A 56 13.35 -3.16 -2.06
C TRP A 56 12.72 -4.17 -3.02
N GLY A 57 11.75 -3.75 -3.83
CA GLY A 57 11.10 -4.61 -4.83
C GLY A 57 10.30 -5.75 -4.19
N LYS A 58 10.53 -6.98 -4.65
CA LYS A 58 9.71 -8.16 -4.32
C LYS A 58 9.62 -8.50 -2.83
N ILE A 59 10.52 -7.99 -2.00
CA ILE A 59 10.47 -8.22 -0.55
C ILE A 59 9.25 -7.53 0.07
N GLY A 60 8.72 -6.48 -0.56
CA GLY A 60 7.46 -5.85 -0.17
C GLY A 60 6.26 -6.78 -0.18
N VAL A 61 6.33 -7.94 -0.85
CA VAL A 61 5.26 -8.97 -0.81
C VAL A 61 5.03 -9.47 0.61
N ILE A 62 6.09 -9.61 1.41
CA ILE A 62 5.98 -10.07 2.80
C ILE A 62 5.20 -9.03 3.61
N SER A 63 5.57 -7.75 3.49
CA SER A 63 4.86 -6.65 4.15
C SER A 63 3.42 -6.53 3.67
N ASN A 64 3.16 -6.70 2.37
CA ASN A 64 1.80 -6.67 1.82
C ASN A 64 0.92 -7.78 2.40
N PHE A 65 1.46 -9.01 2.50
CA PHE A 65 0.76 -10.13 3.12
C PHE A 65 0.51 -9.90 4.61
N LEU A 66 1.50 -9.40 5.36
CA LEU A 66 1.32 -9.05 6.76
C LEU A 66 0.25 -7.97 6.94
N MET A 67 0.23 -6.94 6.10
CA MET A 67 -0.81 -5.92 6.16
C MET A 67 -2.19 -6.46 5.82
N LEU A 68 -2.32 -7.38 4.85
CA LEU A 68 -3.59 -8.07 4.60
C LEU A 68 -4.10 -8.80 5.86
N MET A 69 -3.21 -9.50 6.58
CA MET A 69 -3.58 -10.17 7.83
C MET A 69 -3.97 -9.17 8.93
N ILE A 70 -3.25 -8.06 9.06
CA ILE A 70 -3.57 -7.00 10.02
C ILE A 70 -4.91 -6.35 9.70
N GLN A 71 -5.20 -6.12 8.42
CA GLN A 71 -6.49 -5.60 7.96
C GLN A 71 -7.64 -6.55 8.28
N PHE A 72 -7.45 -7.86 8.11
CA PHE A 72 -8.41 -8.88 8.55
C PHE A 72 -8.67 -8.87 10.05
N ILE A 73 -7.65 -8.55 10.86
CA ILE A 73 -7.80 -8.45 12.32
C ILE A 73 -8.54 -7.16 12.70
N LEU A 74 -8.09 -6.01 12.19
CA LEU A 74 -8.62 -4.70 12.55
C LEU A 74 -10.04 -4.51 12.03
N TYR A 75 -10.29 -4.81 10.75
CA TYR A 75 -11.57 -4.59 10.08
C TYR A 75 -12.38 -5.89 9.93
N ARG A 76 -12.22 -6.81 10.89
CA ARG A 76 -12.82 -8.14 10.85
C ARG A 76 -14.32 -8.09 10.53
N ASN A 77 -15.07 -7.25 11.22
CA ASN A 77 -16.52 -7.19 11.09
C ASN A 77 -16.96 -6.67 9.70
N GLN A 78 -16.20 -5.73 9.14
CA GLN A 78 -16.47 -5.18 7.81
C GLN A 78 -16.08 -6.18 6.71
N ILE A 79 -14.88 -6.78 6.83
CA ILE A 79 -14.32 -7.65 5.80
C ILE A 79 -15.02 -9.02 5.79
N PHE A 80 -15.27 -9.61 6.96
CA PHE A 80 -15.96 -10.89 7.06
C PHE A 80 -17.48 -10.75 7.17
N SER A 81 -18.04 -9.58 6.80
CA SER A 81 -19.49 -9.39 6.66
C SER A 81 -20.10 -10.42 5.72
N THR A 82 -19.36 -10.80 4.66
CA THR A 82 -19.65 -11.97 3.83
C THR A 82 -18.34 -12.65 3.43
N THR A 83 -18.35 -13.98 3.25
CA THR A 83 -17.18 -14.73 2.76
C THR A 83 -16.70 -14.21 1.41
N TRP A 84 -17.62 -13.77 0.55
CA TRP A 84 -17.31 -13.23 -0.77
C TRP A 84 -16.55 -11.91 -0.71
N PHE A 85 -16.88 -11.03 0.24
CA PHE A 85 -16.16 -9.78 0.43
C PHE A 85 -14.72 -10.03 0.89
N ALA A 86 -14.49 -10.98 1.81
CA ALA A 86 -13.14 -11.36 2.23
C ALA A 86 -12.28 -11.89 1.07
N ILE A 87 -12.89 -12.66 0.15
CA ILE A 87 -12.23 -13.14 -1.07
C ILE A 87 -11.90 -11.96 -1.99
N ALA A 88 -12.87 -11.08 -2.25
CA ALA A 88 -12.66 -9.89 -3.09
C ALA A 88 -11.54 -8.99 -2.55
N PHE A 89 -11.52 -8.74 -1.24
CA PHE A 89 -10.48 -7.97 -0.56
C PHE A 89 -9.10 -8.62 -0.70
N SER A 90 -9.03 -9.95 -0.56
CA SER A 90 -7.79 -10.71 -0.77
C SER A 90 -7.29 -10.58 -2.21
N VAL A 91 -8.19 -10.68 -3.19
CA VAL A 91 -7.84 -10.53 -4.61
C VAL A 91 -7.38 -9.10 -4.91
N GLY A 92 -7.99 -8.09 -4.27
CA GLY A 92 -7.50 -6.71 -4.27
C GLY A 92 -6.02 -6.64 -3.88
N TYR A 93 -5.67 -7.10 -2.67
CA TYR A 93 -4.28 -7.10 -2.19
C TYR A 93 -3.31 -7.92 -3.06
N LEU A 94 -3.77 -9.04 -3.64
CA LEU A 94 -2.98 -9.84 -4.57
C LEU A 94 -2.73 -9.10 -5.90
N SER A 95 -3.74 -8.42 -6.42
CA SER A 95 -3.62 -7.63 -7.64
C SER A 95 -2.67 -6.43 -7.43
N LEU A 96 -2.75 -5.75 -6.28
CA LEU A 96 -1.81 -4.72 -5.86
C LEU A 96 -0.36 -5.23 -5.88
N ALA A 97 -0.10 -6.35 -5.20
CA ALA A 97 1.22 -6.97 -5.19
C ALA A 97 1.70 -7.34 -6.60
N SER A 98 0.83 -7.94 -7.40
CA SER A 98 1.16 -8.39 -8.76
C SER A 98 1.53 -7.21 -9.66
N THR A 99 0.75 -6.12 -9.62
CA THR A 99 1.05 -4.90 -10.38
C THR A 99 2.35 -4.25 -9.92
N LEU A 100 2.62 -4.19 -8.61
CA LEU A 100 3.86 -3.61 -8.09
C LEU A 100 5.10 -4.45 -8.46
N ILE A 101 4.99 -5.78 -8.45
CA ILE A 101 6.05 -6.68 -8.93
C ILE A 101 6.28 -6.45 -10.42
N TRP A 102 5.22 -6.37 -11.22
CA TRP A 102 5.31 -6.15 -12.66
C TRP A 102 5.98 -4.81 -13.00
N ASN A 103 5.52 -3.74 -12.34
CA ASN A 103 6.03 -2.38 -12.56
C ASN A 103 7.45 -2.16 -12.02
N ARG A 104 8.02 -3.12 -11.28
CA ARG A 104 9.41 -3.07 -10.82
C ARG A 104 10.40 -2.88 -11.98
N LYS A 105 10.10 -3.43 -13.17
CA LYS A 105 10.97 -3.27 -14.35
C LYS A 105 11.19 -1.79 -14.73
N GLN A 106 10.27 -0.91 -14.36
CA GLN A 106 10.34 0.53 -14.64
C GLN A 106 10.85 1.36 -13.44
N LYS A 107 11.23 0.72 -12.32
CA LYS A 107 11.58 1.37 -11.04
C LYS A 107 12.61 2.50 -11.19
N ASN A 108 13.65 2.29 -12.00
CA ASN A 108 14.72 3.29 -12.19
C ASN A 108 14.20 4.56 -12.88
N ASN A 109 13.25 4.42 -13.82
CA ASN A 109 12.61 5.56 -14.46
C ASN A 109 11.73 6.30 -13.46
N ILE A 110 10.97 5.59 -12.63
CA ILE A 110 10.07 6.17 -11.63
C ILE A 110 10.83 7.00 -10.59
N LEU A 111 11.94 6.49 -10.09
CA LEU A 111 12.74 7.17 -9.06
C LEU A 111 13.42 8.45 -9.56
N ARG A 112 13.87 8.46 -10.82
CA ARG A 112 14.50 9.62 -11.47
C ARG A 112 13.50 10.62 -12.05
N SER A 113 12.23 10.24 -12.16
CA SER A 113 11.22 11.04 -12.84
C SER A 113 10.53 12.09 -11.97
N ASN A 114 9.80 12.97 -12.66
CA ASN A 114 8.96 14.02 -12.10
C ASN A 114 7.79 13.45 -11.28
N LEU A 115 7.20 14.29 -10.43
CA LEU A 115 6.07 13.95 -9.55
C LEU A 115 4.94 13.18 -10.29
N LYS A 116 4.66 13.55 -11.55
CA LYS A 116 3.65 12.89 -12.40
C LYS A 116 3.82 11.37 -12.49
N THR A 117 5.04 10.89 -12.68
CA THR A 117 5.29 9.46 -12.83
C THR A 117 5.17 8.73 -11.49
N LEU A 118 5.54 9.37 -10.38
CA LEU A 118 5.32 8.81 -9.05
C LEU A 118 3.82 8.70 -8.74
N ILE A 119 3.04 9.72 -9.09
CA ILE A 119 1.58 9.69 -8.97
C ILE A 119 1.02 8.54 -9.81
N LEU A 120 1.47 8.34 -11.06
CA LEU A 120 1.06 7.20 -11.89
C LEU A 120 1.46 5.86 -11.28
N TYR A 121 2.64 5.78 -10.67
CA TYR A 121 3.12 4.57 -10.00
C TYR A 121 2.29 4.21 -8.76
N TYR A 122 1.69 5.20 -8.10
CA TYR A 122 0.71 4.99 -7.04
C TYR A 122 -0.68 4.68 -7.62
N PHE A 123 -1.13 5.48 -8.58
CA PHE A 123 -2.47 5.44 -9.15
C PHE A 123 -2.80 4.11 -9.82
N VAL A 124 -1.89 3.58 -10.65
CA VAL A 124 -2.17 2.39 -11.45
C VAL A 124 -2.35 1.14 -10.57
N PRO A 125 -1.41 0.78 -9.65
CA PRO A 125 -1.61 -0.34 -8.74
C PRO A 125 -2.83 -0.18 -7.84
N TYR A 126 -3.07 1.03 -7.32
CA TYR A 126 -4.23 1.29 -6.47
C TYR A 126 -5.54 1.13 -7.24
N SER A 127 -5.64 1.66 -8.47
CA SER A 127 -6.84 1.52 -9.30
C SER A 127 -7.09 0.06 -9.67
N ILE A 128 -6.05 -0.70 -10.02
CA ILE A 128 -6.18 -2.13 -10.31
C ILE A 128 -6.66 -2.90 -9.09
N MET A 129 -6.17 -2.56 -7.88
CA MET A 129 -6.64 -3.13 -6.62
C MET A 129 -8.15 -2.94 -6.44
N VAL A 130 -8.63 -1.70 -6.57
CA VAL A 130 -10.05 -1.35 -6.41
C VAL A 130 -10.92 -1.99 -7.49
N ILE A 131 -10.50 -1.94 -8.75
CA ILE A 131 -11.24 -2.55 -9.87
C ILE A 131 -11.34 -4.06 -9.69
N SER A 132 -10.26 -4.70 -9.22
CA SER A 132 -10.24 -6.14 -8.97
C SER A 132 -11.18 -6.52 -7.82
N GLU A 133 -11.17 -5.76 -6.73
CA GLU A 133 -12.08 -5.96 -5.60
C GLU A 133 -13.55 -5.79 -6.00
N ILE A 134 -13.88 -4.74 -6.76
CA ILE A 134 -15.24 -4.51 -7.28
C ILE A 134 -15.64 -5.63 -8.25
N GLY A 135 -14.77 -5.96 -9.21
CA GLY A 135 -15.06 -6.97 -10.24
C GLY A 135 -15.32 -8.34 -9.64
N ILE A 136 -14.48 -8.79 -8.70
CA ILE A 136 -14.66 -10.05 -8.00
C ILE A 136 -15.92 -10.04 -7.13
N SER A 137 -16.20 -8.93 -6.43
CA SER A 137 -17.44 -8.79 -5.65
C SER A 137 -18.68 -8.96 -6.53
N TYR A 138 -18.69 -8.37 -7.73
CA TYR A 138 -19.79 -8.54 -8.69
C TYR A 138 -19.93 -9.98 -9.18
N VAL A 139 -18.83 -10.63 -9.56
CA VAL A 139 -18.83 -12.02 -10.04
C VAL A 139 -19.34 -12.99 -8.97
N LEU A 140 -19.01 -12.74 -7.70
CA LEU A 140 -19.44 -13.58 -6.57
C LEU A 140 -20.84 -13.22 -6.04
N GLY A 141 -21.57 -12.34 -6.73
CA GLY A 141 -22.96 -12.01 -6.41
C GLY A 141 -23.16 -11.12 -5.18
N PHE A 142 -22.11 -10.43 -4.71
CA PHE A 142 -22.24 -9.45 -3.64
C PHE A 142 -22.96 -8.20 -4.15
N LYS A 143 -24.17 -7.93 -3.63
CA LYS A 143 -25.02 -6.78 -4.02
C LYS A 143 -24.61 -5.46 -3.35
N GLY A 144 -23.33 -5.29 -3.01
CA GLY A 144 -22.83 -3.98 -2.59
C GLY A 144 -22.94 -3.00 -3.76
N THR A 145 -23.40 -1.77 -3.50
CA THR A 145 -23.40 -0.75 -4.56
C THR A 145 -21.96 -0.39 -4.90
N ALA A 146 -21.57 -0.41 -6.18
CA ALA A 146 -20.24 0.02 -6.63
C ALA A 146 -19.85 1.39 -6.06
N THR A 147 -20.84 2.27 -5.89
CA THR A 147 -20.73 3.57 -5.24
C THR A 147 -20.16 3.48 -3.82
N SER A 148 -20.58 2.52 -3.01
CA SER A 148 -20.08 2.36 -1.63
C SER A 148 -18.59 2.00 -1.59
N PHE A 149 -18.12 1.13 -2.51
CA PHE A 149 -16.71 0.81 -2.68
C PHE A 149 -15.92 2.04 -3.14
N ILE A 150 -16.40 2.75 -4.16
CA ILE A 150 -15.72 3.93 -4.68
C ILE A 150 -15.56 4.99 -3.59
N ILE A 151 -16.61 5.28 -2.82
CA ILE A 151 -16.55 6.25 -1.71
C ILE A 151 -15.51 5.84 -0.66
N ARG A 152 -15.48 4.55 -0.27
CA ARG A 152 -14.48 4.02 0.67
C ARG A 152 -13.06 4.23 0.18
N HIS A 153 -12.82 4.03 -1.11
CA HIS A 153 -11.50 4.17 -1.71
C HIS A 153 -11.13 5.62 -2.04
N ILE A 154 -12.09 6.52 -2.27
CA ILE A 154 -11.78 7.90 -2.68
C ILE A 154 -11.07 8.68 -1.56
N ILE A 155 -11.54 8.54 -0.31
CA ILE A 155 -10.94 9.19 0.86
C ILE A 155 -9.52 8.65 1.06
N ASN A 156 -9.39 7.33 1.02
CA ASN A 156 -8.09 6.68 1.09
C ASN A 156 -7.15 7.13 -0.03
N PHE A 157 -7.65 7.19 -1.25
CA PHE A 157 -6.89 7.59 -2.41
C PHE A 157 -6.32 9.01 -2.25
N ILE A 158 -7.15 9.96 -1.81
CA ILE A 158 -6.73 11.34 -1.58
C ILE A 158 -5.69 11.42 -0.45
N LEU A 159 -5.95 10.78 0.70
CA LEU A 159 -5.01 10.76 1.82
C LEU A 159 -3.67 10.16 1.41
N CYS A 160 -3.71 9.03 0.72
CA CYS A 160 -2.54 8.35 0.22
C CYS A 160 -1.76 9.19 -0.80
N LEU A 161 -2.45 9.89 -1.69
CA LEU A 161 -1.84 10.81 -2.66
C LEU A 161 -1.08 11.94 -1.94
N VAL A 162 -1.66 12.52 -0.88
CA VAL A 162 -0.98 13.53 -0.05
C VAL A 162 0.30 12.96 0.56
N ILE A 163 0.26 11.75 1.12
CA ILE A 163 1.44 11.08 1.69
C ILE A 163 2.51 10.86 0.61
N VAL A 164 2.12 10.44 -0.60
CA VAL A 164 3.04 10.27 -1.74
C VAL A 164 3.72 11.59 -2.13
N VAL A 165 2.97 12.70 -2.18
CA VAL A 165 3.52 14.02 -2.47
C VAL A 165 4.53 14.45 -1.41
N ILE A 166 4.20 14.30 -0.12
CA ILE A 166 5.10 14.61 0.99
C ILE A 166 6.38 13.77 0.91
N ALA A 167 6.22 12.47 0.67
CA ALA A 167 7.34 11.52 0.53
C ALA A 167 8.27 11.86 -0.64
N LYS A 168 7.77 12.48 -1.71
CA LYS A 168 8.61 12.93 -2.84
C LYS A 168 9.46 14.16 -2.48
N VAL A 169 8.93 15.06 -1.66
CA VAL A 169 9.66 16.26 -1.20
C VAL A 169 10.75 15.89 -0.20
N GLN A 170 10.54 14.83 0.58
CA GLN A 170 11.52 14.27 1.51
C GLN A 170 12.71 13.64 0.76
N LYS A 171 13.91 14.23 0.90
CA LYS A 171 15.14 13.71 0.30
C LYS A 171 15.42 12.28 0.80
N ASN A 172 15.89 11.41 -0.09
CA ASN A 172 16.31 10.03 0.20
C ASN A 172 15.22 9.07 0.71
N PHE A 173 13.95 9.51 0.78
CA PHE A 173 12.88 8.63 1.21
C PHE A 173 12.44 7.67 0.09
N MET A 174 12.25 8.21 -1.13
CA MET A 174 11.90 7.46 -2.33
C MET A 174 13.13 7.24 -3.22
N VAL A 175 14.02 6.32 -2.82
CA VAL A 175 15.20 5.92 -3.62
C VAL A 175 15.31 4.41 -3.72
N ASP A 176 16.02 3.94 -4.74
CA ASP A 176 16.43 2.54 -4.83
C ASP A 176 17.52 2.29 -3.80
N MET A 177 17.17 1.68 -2.67
CA MET A 177 18.14 1.46 -1.60
C MET A 177 19.24 0.47 -1.98
N TYR A 178 18.98 -0.43 -2.92
CA TYR A 178 20.03 -1.33 -3.41
C TYR A 178 21.12 -0.52 -4.14
N GLY A 179 20.73 0.22 -5.19
CA GLY A 179 21.68 1.05 -5.93
C GLY A 179 22.30 2.19 -5.11
N TYR A 180 21.55 2.76 -4.16
CA TYR A 180 22.05 3.81 -3.27
C TYR A 180 23.18 3.30 -2.36
N LEU A 181 22.98 2.15 -1.71
CA LEU A 181 23.99 1.58 -0.81
C LEU A 181 25.22 1.06 -1.56
N GLU A 182 25.04 0.50 -2.78
CA GLU A 182 26.18 0.12 -3.62
C GLU A 182 27.03 1.33 -4.02
N LYS A 183 26.41 2.47 -4.36
CA LYS A 183 27.13 3.71 -4.68
C LYS A 183 27.92 4.24 -3.49
N LEU A 184 27.29 4.29 -2.31
CA LEU A 184 27.95 4.72 -1.08
C LEU A 184 29.12 3.82 -0.68
N GLN A 185 29.01 2.51 -0.93
CA GLN A 185 30.10 1.59 -0.64
C GLN A 185 31.30 1.86 -1.56
N LYS A 186 31.06 2.05 -2.87
CA LYS A 186 32.12 2.41 -3.82
C LYS A 186 32.82 3.73 -3.47
N GLU A 187 32.05 4.76 -3.11
CA GLU A 187 32.60 6.07 -2.70
C GLU A 187 33.41 6.03 -1.40
N LYS A 188 33.24 4.99 -0.57
CA LYS A 188 33.98 4.82 0.69
C LYS A 188 35.26 4.00 0.53
N ASP A 189 35.30 3.17 -0.50
CA ASP A 189 36.45 2.32 -0.84
C ASP A 189 37.45 3.04 -1.78
N GLU A 190 37.08 4.22 -2.30
CA GLU A 190 37.93 5.20 -3.01
C GLU A 190 38.54 6.24 -2.06
#